data_AF-A0A1B8Z8L6-F1
#
_entry.id   AF-A0A1B8Z8L6-F1
#
_cell.length_a   1.000
_cell.length_b   1.000
_cell.length_c   1.000
_cell.angle_alpha   90.00
_cell.angle_beta   90.00
_cell.angle_gamma   90.00
#
_symmetry.space_group_name_H-M   'P 1'
#
loop_
_entity.id
_entity.type
_entity.pdbx_description
1 polymer ?
#
loop_
_entity_poly.entity_id
_entity_poly.type
_entity_poly.pdbx_seq_one_letter_code
_entity_poly.pdbx_strand_id
1 'polypeptide(L)'
;MNIKINVILLILLFFFSCKSKKLNYIEYYHEVYTIDSIHRVNKDTLATIKKYKRLFRKYSPVQNERIEEYENYIKYADRYNKNFGGHKSLDKLIAQVAPYWKYKREDAEFFKLYKKYGIDSMALEQKVNEWKKGLNKKLIDSFSVAFERDQYNERRGPAVEINDRKNADLLLWTFKNYGYPSKQKIGLTGNNSRFMPMGVLLNHMAGSQNYEYFKIKLLEYVRSGECTPRDYIEMVDKHQYINNSESIYGMFSHYSTADFNASDSARINRNRKAIGFPSLKKSSNITKDFQKKITR
;
A
#
# COMPACT_ATOMS: atom_id res chain seq x y z
N MET A 1 -29.63 -28.74 32.18
CA MET A 1 -28.40 -28.51 31.39
C MET A 1 -27.35 -27.90 32.31
N ASN A 2 -26.21 -28.56 32.50
CA ASN A 2 -25.38 -28.43 33.71
C ASN A 2 -24.56 -27.13 33.70
N ILE A 3 -24.75 -26.25 34.70
CA ILE A 3 -24.03 -24.96 34.84
C ILE A 3 -22.51 -25.14 34.76
N LYS A 4 -22.00 -26.27 35.27
CA LYS A 4 -20.58 -26.64 35.18
C LYS A 4 -20.08 -26.82 33.72
N ILE A 5 -20.90 -27.35 32.82
CA ILE A 5 -20.54 -27.54 31.40
C ILE A 5 -20.46 -26.18 30.69
N ASN A 6 -21.38 -25.27 30.97
CA ASN A 6 -21.39 -23.92 30.38
C ASN A 6 -20.18 -23.08 30.85
N VAL A 7 -19.76 -23.20 32.12
CA VAL A 7 -18.58 -22.52 32.65
C VAL A 7 -17.29 -23.06 32.02
N ILE A 8 -17.18 -24.38 31.84
CA ILE A 8 -16.03 -25.00 31.17
C ILE A 8 -15.96 -24.58 29.69
N LEU A 9 -17.10 -24.50 28.99
CA LEU A 9 -17.15 -24.00 27.60
C LEU A 9 -16.74 -22.52 27.50
N LEU A 10 -17.18 -21.68 28.44
CA LEU A 10 -16.77 -20.27 28.49
C LEU A 10 -15.28 -20.11 28.72
N ILE A 11 -14.70 -20.88 29.65
CA ILE A 11 -13.27 -20.86 29.96
C ILE A 11 -12.45 -21.33 28.74
N LEU A 12 -12.90 -22.38 28.04
CA LEU A 12 -12.27 -22.83 26.79
C LEU A 12 -12.32 -21.75 25.69
N LEU A 13 -13.42 -21.01 25.56
CA LEU A 13 -13.54 -19.90 24.60
C LEU A 13 -12.55 -18.75 24.90
N PHE A 14 -12.22 -18.50 26.17
CA PHE A 14 -11.19 -17.51 26.55
C PHE A 14 -9.77 -18.00 26.26
N PHE A 15 -9.47 -19.30 26.42
CA PHE A 15 -8.15 -19.86 26.10
C PHE A 15 -7.88 -20.03 24.59
N PHE A 16 -8.93 -20.10 23.75
CA PHE A 16 -8.80 -20.05 22.28
C PHE A 16 -8.76 -18.62 21.70
N SER A 17 -8.82 -17.59 22.56
CA SER A 17 -8.47 -16.22 22.15
C SER A 17 -6.95 -16.08 22.03
N CYS A 18 -6.37 -16.86 21.13
CA CYS A 18 -5.05 -16.61 20.60
C CYS A 18 -5.09 -15.20 20.00
N LYS A 19 -4.59 -14.19 20.72
CA LYS A 19 -4.18 -12.91 20.13
C LYS A 19 -3.21 -13.27 19.02
N SER A 20 -3.71 -13.37 17.79
CA SER A 20 -2.88 -13.62 16.63
C SER A 20 -1.79 -12.56 16.66
N LYS A 21 -0.53 -13.01 16.67
CA LYS A 21 0.62 -12.09 16.71
C LYS A 21 0.42 -11.06 15.61
N LYS A 22 0.32 -9.77 15.99
CA LYS A 22 0.08 -8.68 15.03
C LYS A 22 1.13 -8.80 13.93
N LEU A 23 0.69 -9.05 12.71
CA LEU A 23 1.58 -9.26 11.57
C LEU A 23 2.37 -7.98 11.31
N ASN A 24 3.68 -8.12 11.11
CA ASN A 24 4.54 -7.03 10.70
C ASN A 24 4.68 -7.05 9.16
N TYR A 25 4.13 -6.05 8.49
CA TYR A 25 4.16 -5.94 7.04
C TYR A 25 5.54 -5.54 6.48
N ILE A 26 6.49 -5.10 7.31
CA ILE A 26 7.89 -4.95 6.89
C ILE A 26 8.45 -6.31 6.40
N GLU A 27 8.15 -7.39 7.13
CA GLU A 27 8.50 -8.75 6.72
C GLU A 27 7.80 -9.14 5.40
N TYR A 28 6.53 -8.75 5.24
CA TYR A 28 5.78 -9.00 4.01
C TYR A 28 6.47 -8.35 2.81
N TYR A 29 6.81 -7.07 2.88
CA TYR A 29 7.44 -6.37 1.77
C TYR A 29 8.82 -6.95 1.42
N HIS A 30 9.61 -7.33 2.44
CA HIS A 30 10.86 -8.06 2.19
C HIS A 30 10.66 -9.35 1.44
N GLU A 31 9.70 -10.17 1.85
CA GLU A 31 9.40 -11.42 1.17
C GLU A 31 8.91 -11.19 -0.25
N VAL A 32 8.04 -10.20 -0.48
CA VAL A 32 7.60 -9.80 -1.84
C VAL A 32 8.81 -9.50 -2.72
N TYR A 33 9.69 -8.59 -2.30
CA TYR A 33 10.85 -8.20 -3.10
C TYR A 33 11.88 -9.33 -3.27
N THR A 34 12.04 -10.19 -2.27
CA THR A 34 12.91 -11.37 -2.36
C THR A 34 12.36 -12.37 -3.38
N ILE A 35 11.06 -12.66 -3.34
CA ILE A 35 10.44 -13.59 -4.29
C ILE A 35 10.52 -13.04 -5.72
N ASP A 36 10.15 -11.77 -5.93
CA ASP A 36 10.26 -11.12 -7.24
C ASP A 36 11.71 -11.12 -7.76
N SER A 37 12.69 -10.85 -6.90
CA SER A 37 14.12 -10.90 -7.29
C SER A 37 14.56 -12.30 -7.71
N ILE A 38 14.21 -13.33 -6.94
CA ILE A 38 14.57 -14.72 -7.26
C ILE A 38 13.90 -15.16 -8.56
N HIS A 39 12.64 -14.80 -8.76
CA HIS A 39 11.93 -15.13 -10.00
C HIS A 39 12.63 -14.54 -11.22
N ARG A 40 13.08 -13.28 -11.14
CA ARG A 40 13.80 -12.62 -12.25
C ARG A 40 15.12 -13.28 -12.60
N VAL A 41 15.86 -13.76 -11.61
CA VAL A 41 17.17 -14.39 -11.81
C VAL A 41 17.03 -15.84 -12.26
N ASN A 42 16.27 -16.63 -11.51
CA ASN A 42 16.24 -18.08 -11.70
C ASN A 42 15.19 -18.51 -12.73
N LYS A 43 14.20 -17.65 -13.02
CA LYS A 43 13.04 -17.93 -13.90
C LYS A 43 12.25 -19.19 -13.52
N ASP A 44 12.43 -19.69 -12.29
CA ASP A 44 11.69 -20.83 -11.77
C ASP A 44 10.31 -20.38 -11.26
N THR A 45 9.33 -20.49 -12.15
CA THR A 45 7.94 -20.10 -11.86
C THR A 45 7.28 -21.02 -10.82
N LEU A 46 7.61 -22.32 -10.78
CA LEU A 46 6.98 -23.25 -9.84
C LEU A 46 7.43 -23.00 -8.40
N ALA A 47 8.73 -22.77 -8.18
CA ALA A 47 9.23 -22.36 -6.88
C ALA A 47 8.67 -20.99 -6.46
N THR A 48 8.52 -20.07 -7.42
CA THR A 48 7.92 -18.75 -7.20
C THR A 48 6.47 -18.86 -6.71
N ILE A 49 5.65 -19.69 -7.38
CA ILE A 49 4.26 -19.96 -6.97
C ILE A 49 4.21 -20.51 -5.54
N LYS A 50 5.08 -21.47 -5.19
CA LYS A 50 5.13 -22.05 -3.84
C LYS A 50 5.43 -21.00 -2.78
N LYS A 51 6.38 -20.10 -3.04
CA LYS A 51 6.76 -19.03 -2.11
C LYS A 51 5.63 -18.00 -1.94
N TYR A 52 5.03 -17.53 -3.04
CA TYR A 52 3.88 -16.63 -2.97
C TYR A 52 2.68 -17.25 -2.26
N LYS A 53 2.36 -18.52 -2.54
CA LYS A 53 1.29 -19.24 -1.85
C LYS A 53 1.50 -19.26 -0.34
N ARG A 54 2.73 -19.45 0.13
CA ARG A 54 3.07 -19.38 1.56
C ARG A 54 2.90 -17.97 2.11
N LEU A 55 3.37 -16.96 1.37
CA LEU A 55 3.27 -15.56 1.77
C LEU A 55 1.81 -15.10 1.92
N PHE A 56 0.97 -15.33 0.90
CA PHE A 56 -0.42 -14.89 0.86
C PHE A 56 -1.39 -15.73 1.71
N ARG A 57 -0.90 -16.84 2.28
CA ARG A 57 -1.58 -17.53 3.39
C ARG A 57 -1.37 -16.83 4.73
N LYS A 58 -0.19 -16.23 4.94
CA LYS A 58 0.16 -15.52 6.17
C LYS A 58 -0.34 -14.08 6.17
N TYR A 59 -0.22 -13.37 5.05
CA TYR A 59 -0.56 -11.95 4.93
C TYR A 59 -1.72 -11.73 3.94
N SER A 60 -2.60 -10.79 4.27
CA SER A 60 -3.47 -10.21 3.26
C SER A 60 -2.61 -9.48 2.23
N PRO A 61 -2.81 -9.73 0.92
CA PRO A 61 -2.02 -9.09 -0.12
C PRO A 61 -2.23 -7.58 -0.08
N VAL A 62 -1.18 -6.85 -0.43
CA VAL A 62 -1.21 -5.40 -0.69
C VAL A 62 -0.71 -5.21 -2.10
N GLN A 63 -1.57 -4.69 -2.98
CA GLN A 63 -1.18 -4.28 -4.33
C GLN A 63 -1.16 -2.76 -4.46
N ASN A 64 -0.26 -2.26 -5.31
CA ASN A 64 -0.23 -0.88 -5.78
C ASN A 64 0.35 -0.85 -7.19
N GLU A 65 0.48 0.33 -7.78
CA GLU A 65 0.99 0.52 -9.14
C GLU A 65 2.42 -0.02 -9.37
N ARG A 66 3.17 -0.36 -8.32
CA ARG A 66 4.52 -0.94 -8.38
C ARG A 66 4.63 -2.32 -7.72
N ILE A 67 3.54 -2.86 -7.17
CA ILE A 67 3.47 -4.14 -6.44
C ILE A 67 2.21 -4.86 -6.92
N GLU A 68 2.39 -5.85 -7.81
CA GLU A 68 1.32 -6.62 -8.46
C GLU A 68 1.44 -8.13 -8.14
N GLU A 69 2.24 -8.49 -7.14
CA GLU A 69 2.69 -9.87 -6.92
C GLU A 69 1.57 -10.84 -6.58
N TYR A 70 0.45 -10.35 -6.03
CA TYR A 70 -0.72 -11.20 -5.79
C TYR A 70 -1.43 -11.58 -7.10
N GLU A 71 -1.63 -10.62 -8.01
CA GLU A 71 -2.12 -10.89 -9.36
C GLU A 71 -1.16 -11.79 -10.14
N ASN A 72 0.14 -11.51 -10.09
CA ASN A 72 1.16 -12.33 -10.75
C ASN A 72 1.15 -13.77 -10.21
N TYR A 73 1.02 -13.96 -8.89
CA TYR A 73 0.84 -15.27 -8.29
C TYR A 73 -0.36 -16.02 -8.86
N ILE A 74 -1.52 -15.36 -8.98
CA ILE A 74 -2.72 -15.99 -9.56
C ILE A 74 -2.47 -16.35 -11.03
N LYS A 75 -1.93 -15.43 -11.84
CA LYS A 75 -1.63 -15.67 -13.26
C LYS A 75 -0.63 -16.82 -13.46
N TYR A 76 0.43 -16.88 -12.65
CA TYR A 76 1.41 -17.97 -12.71
C TYR A 76 0.79 -19.30 -12.29
N ALA A 77 0.05 -19.31 -11.18
CA ALA A 77 -0.58 -20.53 -10.70
C ALA A 77 -1.61 -21.05 -11.71
N ASP A 78 -2.44 -20.18 -12.29
CA ASP A 78 -3.39 -20.52 -13.35
C ASP A 78 -2.70 -21.16 -14.57
N ARG A 79 -1.65 -20.50 -15.08
CA ARG A 79 -0.89 -20.97 -16.25
C ARG A 79 -0.28 -22.36 -16.04
N TYR A 80 0.18 -22.65 -14.82
CA TYR A 80 0.82 -23.93 -14.48
C TYR A 80 -0.13 -24.93 -13.81
N ASN A 81 -1.45 -24.73 -13.93
CA ASN A 81 -2.50 -25.59 -13.35
C ASN A 81 -2.28 -25.86 -11.85
N LYS A 82 -1.78 -24.86 -11.10
CA LYS A 82 -1.61 -24.92 -9.65
C LYS A 82 -2.78 -24.25 -8.97
N ASN A 83 -3.29 -24.90 -7.91
CA ASN A 83 -4.38 -24.34 -7.13
C ASN A 83 -3.94 -23.07 -6.38
N PHE A 84 -4.49 -21.93 -6.81
CA PHE A 84 -4.32 -20.62 -6.18
C PHE A 84 -5.45 -20.21 -5.22
N GLY A 85 -6.51 -21.01 -5.10
CA GLY A 85 -7.66 -20.77 -4.22
C GLY A 85 -8.97 -20.42 -4.92
N GLY A 86 -9.02 -20.44 -6.26
CA GLY A 86 -10.26 -20.26 -7.04
C GLY A 86 -10.94 -18.91 -6.77
N HIS A 87 -12.29 -18.92 -6.72
CA HIS A 87 -13.12 -17.71 -6.55
C HIS A 87 -12.74 -16.88 -5.32
N LYS A 88 -12.42 -17.51 -4.18
CA LYS A 88 -12.01 -16.79 -2.97
C LYS A 88 -10.76 -15.92 -3.20
N SER A 89 -9.82 -16.41 -3.99
CA SER A 89 -8.60 -15.66 -4.32
C SER A 89 -8.86 -14.58 -5.37
N LEU A 90 -9.77 -14.84 -6.30
CA LEU A 90 -10.23 -13.86 -7.29
C LEU A 90 -10.98 -12.71 -6.61
N ASP A 91 -11.90 -12.98 -5.69
CA ASP A 91 -12.60 -11.93 -4.91
C ASP A 91 -11.62 -11.04 -4.14
N LYS A 92 -10.59 -11.64 -3.52
CA LYS A 92 -9.51 -10.88 -2.90
C LYS A 92 -8.77 -10.00 -3.90
N LEU A 93 -8.52 -10.49 -5.12
CA LEU A 93 -7.84 -9.73 -6.16
C LEU A 93 -8.69 -8.54 -6.62
N ILE A 94 -10.02 -8.71 -6.78
CA ILE A 94 -10.95 -7.61 -7.07
C ILE A 94 -10.78 -6.49 -6.05
N ALA A 95 -10.82 -6.80 -4.75
CA ALA A 95 -10.66 -5.79 -3.69
C ALA A 95 -9.30 -5.07 -3.76
N GLN A 96 -8.23 -5.76 -4.18
CA GLN A 96 -6.91 -5.15 -4.32
C GLN A 96 -6.80 -4.19 -5.52
N VAL A 97 -7.52 -4.45 -6.61
CA VAL A 97 -7.48 -3.63 -7.83
C VAL A 97 -8.58 -2.58 -7.90
N ALA A 98 -9.65 -2.73 -7.12
CA ALA A 98 -10.81 -1.83 -7.11
C ALA A 98 -10.47 -0.33 -6.93
N PRO A 99 -9.47 0.07 -6.10
CA PRO A 99 -9.04 1.47 -6.05
C PRO A 99 -8.57 2.05 -7.40
N TYR A 100 -8.05 1.19 -8.29
CA TYR A 100 -7.53 1.56 -9.60
C TYR A 100 -8.46 1.12 -10.75
N TRP A 101 -9.74 0.85 -10.44
CA TRP A 101 -10.67 0.24 -11.38
C TRP A 101 -10.80 0.97 -12.71
N LYS A 102 -10.70 2.31 -12.69
CA LYS A 102 -10.69 3.15 -13.90
C LYS A 102 -9.70 2.65 -14.96
N TYR A 103 -8.51 2.22 -14.55
CA TYR A 103 -7.48 1.70 -15.44
C TYR A 103 -7.58 0.19 -15.56
N LYS A 104 -7.88 -0.51 -14.46
CA LYS A 104 -7.90 -1.97 -14.46
C LYS A 104 -8.98 -2.56 -15.37
N ARG A 105 -10.09 -1.84 -15.56
CA ARG A 105 -11.18 -2.26 -16.43
C ARG A 105 -10.81 -2.35 -17.92
N GLU A 106 -9.65 -1.81 -18.30
CA GLU A 106 -9.12 -1.86 -19.68
C GLU A 106 -8.19 -3.07 -19.90
N ASP A 107 -7.84 -3.82 -18.85
CA ASP A 107 -6.95 -4.98 -18.93
C ASP A 107 -7.68 -6.23 -19.45
N ALA A 108 -7.57 -6.50 -20.74
CA ALA A 108 -8.20 -7.65 -21.39
C ALA A 108 -7.79 -9.01 -20.78
N GLU A 109 -6.52 -9.15 -20.36
CA GLU A 109 -6.04 -10.39 -19.75
C GLU A 109 -6.62 -10.59 -18.35
N PHE A 110 -6.91 -9.51 -17.63
CA PHE A 110 -7.67 -9.57 -16.38
C PHE A 110 -9.07 -10.15 -16.62
N PHE A 111 -9.85 -9.61 -17.57
CA PHE A 111 -11.20 -10.15 -17.84
C PHE A 111 -11.17 -11.59 -18.34
N LYS A 112 -10.20 -11.94 -19.20
CA LYS A 112 -10.01 -13.30 -19.69
C LYS A 112 -9.80 -14.31 -18.55
N LEU A 113 -9.00 -13.94 -17.55
CA LEU A 113 -8.82 -14.75 -16.34
C LEU A 113 -10.14 -14.97 -15.61
N TYR A 114 -10.93 -13.93 -15.36
CA TYR A 114 -12.21 -14.08 -14.64
C TYR A 114 -13.24 -14.88 -15.42
N LYS A 115 -13.33 -14.65 -16.74
CA LYS A 115 -14.22 -15.40 -17.63
C LYS A 115 -13.92 -16.89 -17.61
N LYS A 116 -12.64 -17.29 -17.58
CA LYS A 116 -12.21 -18.70 -17.44
C LYS A 116 -12.79 -19.36 -16.19
N TYR A 117 -13.03 -18.59 -15.13
CA TYR A 117 -13.60 -19.05 -13.86
C TYR A 117 -15.10 -18.75 -13.71
N GLY A 118 -15.80 -18.46 -14.81
CA GLY A 118 -17.26 -18.24 -14.80
C GLY A 118 -17.71 -16.94 -14.16
N ILE A 119 -16.82 -15.94 -14.05
CA ILE A 119 -17.16 -14.60 -13.59
C ILE A 119 -17.17 -13.68 -14.81
N ASP A 120 -18.36 -13.25 -15.24
CA ASP A 120 -18.50 -12.32 -16.35
C ASP A 120 -18.17 -10.87 -15.94
N SER A 121 -18.17 -9.97 -16.93
CA SER A 121 -17.87 -8.55 -16.72
C SER A 121 -18.90 -7.84 -15.85
N MET A 122 -20.18 -8.22 -15.91
CA MET A 122 -21.23 -7.61 -15.10
C MET A 122 -21.07 -7.96 -13.62
N ALA A 123 -20.80 -9.23 -13.32
CA ALA A 123 -20.51 -9.70 -11.97
C ALA A 123 -19.25 -9.04 -11.39
N LEU A 124 -18.23 -8.81 -12.22
CA LEU A 124 -17.01 -8.12 -11.83
C LEU A 124 -17.27 -6.64 -11.49
N GLU A 125 -18.01 -5.92 -12.34
CA GLU A 125 -18.43 -4.54 -12.10
C GLU A 125 -19.29 -4.42 -10.83
N GLN A 126 -20.19 -5.37 -10.61
CA GLN A 126 -21.01 -5.42 -9.39
C GLN A 126 -20.13 -5.56 -8.14
N LYS A 127 -19.17 -6.48 -8.12
CA LYS A 127 -18.26 -6.67 -6.97
C LYS A 127 -17.43 -5.42 -6.68
N VAL A 128 -16.99 -4.70 -7.71
CA VAL A 128 -16.31 -3.41 -7.53
C VAL A 128 -17.25 -2.35 -6.96
N ASN A 129 -18.51 -2.31 -7.41
CA ASN A 129 -19.51 -1.39 -6.88
C ASN A 129 -19.87 -1.70 -5.42
N GLU A 130 -19.93 -2.98 -5.04
CA GLU A 130 -20.08 -3.41 -3.64
C GLU A 130 -18.91 -2.95 -2.78
N TRP A 131 -17.67 -3.11 -3.26
CA TRP A 131 -16.49 -2.56 -2.60
C TRP A 131 -16.59 -1.04 -2.41
N LYS A 132 -17.02 -0.29 -3.44
CA LYS A 132 -17.21 1.19 -3.35
C LYS A 132 -18.27 1.60 -2.31
N LYS A 133 -19.31 0.78 -2.13
CA LYS A 133 -20.36 1.02 -1.12
C LYS A 133 -19.82 0.84 0.30
N GLY A 134 -18.82 -0.02 0.50
CA GLY A 134 -18.17 -0.24 1.79
C GLY A 134 -17.19 0.84 2.24
N LEU A 135 -16.89 1.85 1.39
CA LEU A 135 -15.97 2.94 1.74
C LEU A 135 -16.57 3.92 2.75
N ASN A 136 -15.71 4.51 3.57
CA ASN A 136 -16.12 5.49 4.59
C ASN A 136 -16.45 6.84 3.95
N LYS A 137 -17.75 7.12 3.77
CA LYS A 137 -18.25 8.35 3.12
C LYS A 137 -17.83 9.63 3.85
N LYS A 138 -17.92 9.66 5.18
CA LYS A 138 -17.50 10.83 5.97
C LYS A 138 -16.04 11.18 5.72
N LEU A 139 -15.16 10.18 5.68
CA LEU A 139 -13.75 10.41 5.36
C LEU A 139 -13.57 10.79 3.88
N ILE A 140 -14.31 10.18 2.95
CA ILE A 140 -14.28 10.59 1.54
C ILE A 140 -14.62 12.07 1.40
N ASP A 141 -15.69 12.55 2.04
CA ASP A 141 -16.08 13.96 1.98
C ASP A 141 -14.98 14.86 2.55
N SER A 142 -14.44 14.48 3.72
CA SER A 142 -13.39 15.24 4.41
C SER A 142 -12.09 15.32 3.59
N PHE A 143 -11.64 14.20 3.05
CA PHE A 143 -10.43 14.14 2.24
C PHE A 143 -10.62 14.75 0.86
N SER A 144 -11.83 14.76 0.29
CA SER A 144 -12.11 15.48 -0.96
C SER A 144 -11.81 16.96 -0.81
N VAL A 145 -12.26 17.56 0.31
CA VAL A 145 -11.97 18.96 0.65
C VAL A 145 -10.47 19.16 0.94
N ALA A 146 -9.84 18.21 1.64
CA ALA A 146 -8.41 18.30 1.93
C ALA A 146 -7.55 18.31 0.65
N PHE A 147 -7.87 17.44 -0.32
CA PHE A 147 -7.18 17.38 -1.62
C PHE A 147 -7.50 18.58 -2.51
N GLU A 148 -8.70 19.15 -2.42
CA GLU A 148 -9.02 20.42 -3.08
C GLU A 148 -8.15 21.56 -2.56
N ARG A 149 -8.00 21.68 -1.22
CA ARG A 149 -7.09 22.65 -0.58
C ARG A 149 -5.64 22.40 -0.94
N ASP A 150 -5.24 21.12 -0.97
CA ASP A 150 -3.86 20.70 -1.25
C ASP A 150 -3.41 21.10 -2.67
N GLN A 151 -4.35 21.09 -3.62
CA GLN A 151 -4.12 21.42 -5.03
C GLN A 151 -4.48 22.87 -5.38
N TYR A 152 -4.98 23.64 -4.41
CA TYR A 152 -5.45 25.01 -4.63
C TYR A 152 -4.31 25.91 -5.13
N ASN A 153 -4.61 26.72 -6.15
CA ASN A 153 -3.70 27.72 -6.73
C ASN A 153 -2.30 27.19 -7.06
N GLU A 154 -2.21 25.93 -7.52
CA GLU A 154 -0.93 25.25 -7.80
C GLU A 154 0.07 25.31 -6.63
N ARG A 155 -0.44 25.38 -5.40
CA ARG A 155 0.33 25.56 -4.18
C ARG A 155 1.22 26.81 -4.20
N ARG A 156 0.68 27.94 -4.64
CA ARG A 156 1.36 29.26 -4.61
C ARG A 156 0.68 30.23 -3.64
N GLY A 157 1.50 31.01 -2.94
CA GLY A 157 1.05 32.08 -2.06
C GLY A 157 0.79 31.67 -0.59
N PRO A 158 0.37 32.62 0.25
CA PRO A 158 0.26 32.42 1.71
C PRO A 158 -0.83 31.42 2.12
N ALA A 159 -1.80 31.13 1.24
CA ALA A 159 -2.87 30.17 1.52
C ALA A 159 -2.36 28.73 1.70
N VAL A 160 -1.17 28.40 1.17
CA VAL A 160 -0.58 27.06 1.23
C VAL A 160 -0.36 26.61 2.67
N GLU A 161 0.29 27.44 3.49
CA GLU A 161 0.58 27.08 4.88
C GLU A 161 -0.69 26.89 5.69
N ILE A 162 -1.69 27.74 5.46
CA ILE A 162 -3.01 27.65 6.12
C ILE A 162 -3.71 26.35 5.72
N ASN A 163 -3.67 25.98 4.45
CA ASN A 163 -4.26 24.75 3.93
C ASN A 163 -3.55 23.51 4.45
N ASP A 164 -2.21 23.52 4.47
CA ASP A 164 -1.40 22.42 5.00
C ASP A 164 -1.67 22.22 6.50
N ARG A 165 -1.83 23.30 7.28
CA ARG A 165 -2.21 23.22 8.70
C ARG A 165 -3.58 22.56 8.89
N LYS A 166 -4.59 23.01 8.14
CA LYS A 166 -5.95 22.40 8.18
C LYS A 166 -5.92 20.92 7.79
N ASN A 167 -5.10 20.56 6.80
CA ASN A 167 -4.95 19.18 6.34
C ASN A 167 -4.22 18.32 7.38
N ALA A 168 -3.21 18.88 8.07
CA ALA A 168 -2.54 18.24 9.18
C ALA A 168 -3.52 17.95 10.35
N ASP A 169 -4.36 18.92 10.71
CA ASP A 169 -5.36 18.75 11.78
C ASP A 169 -6.38 17.66 11.43
N LEU A 170 -6.84 17.62 10.18
CA LEU A 170 -7.70 16.53 9.69
C LEU A 170 -7.00 15.18 9.80
N LEU A 171 -5.72 15.08 9.42
CA LEU A 171 -4.95 13.84 9.54
C LEU A 171 -4.77 13.38 10.98
N LEU A 172 -4.45 14.31 11.90
CA LEU A 172 -4.36 14.02 13.33
C LEU A 172 -5.68 13.47 13.87
N TRP A 173 -6.79 14.16 13.55
CA TRP A 173 -8.12 13.71 13.96
C TRP A 173 -8.46 12.35 13.34
N THR A 174 -8.14 12.14 12.06
CA THR A 174 -8.39 10.87 11.37
C THR A 174 -7.62 9.73 12.00
N PHE A 175 -6.33 9.91 12.31
CA PHE A 175 -5.51 8.89 12.96
C PHE A 175 -6.06 8.49 14.33
N LYS A 176 -6.57 9.46 15.09
CA LYS A 176 -7.15 9.22 16.42
C LYS A 176 -8.49 8.47 16.36
N ASN A 177 -9.32 8.74 15.36
CA ASN A 177 -10.72 8.27 15.32
C ASN A 177 -10.97 7.11 14.36
N TYR A 178 -10.17 6.99 13.29
CA TYR A 178 -10.40 6.03 12.19
C TYR A 178 -9.13 5.26 11.77
N GLY A 179 -7.98 5.58 12.36
CA GLY A 179 -6.69 5.06 11.93
C GLY A 179 -6.22 5.68 10.60
N TYR A 180 -5.39 4.98 9.84
CA TYR A 180 -4.90 5.49 8.56
C TYR A 180 -5.99 5.46 7.48
N PRO A 181 -6.20 6.56 6.72
CA PRO A 181 -7.19 6.62 5.64
C PRO A 181 -6.67 5.92 4.37
N SER A 182 -6.54 4.60 4.42
CA SER A 182 -6.00 3.83 3.30
C SER A 182 -6.94 3.87 2.09
N LYS A 183 -6.41 3.55 0.91
CA LYS A 183 -7.22 3.40 -0.32
C LYS A 183 -8.32 2.34 -0.20
N GLN A 184 -8.21 1.41 0.74
CA GLN A 184 -9.27 0.43 1.02
C GLN A 184 -10.38 1.00 1.91
N LYS A 185 -10.12 2.10 2.64
CA LYS A 185 -11.13 2.81 3.45
C LYS A 185 -11.78 3.97 2.71
N ILE A 186 -11.02 4.70 1.89
CA ILE A 186 -11.51 5.94 1.24
C ILE A 186 -11.40 5.93 -0.29
N GLY A 187 -10.85 4.87 -0.89
CA GLY A 187 -10.59 4.84 -2.33
C GLY A 187 -9.44 5.77 -2.77
N LEU A 188 -9.37 6.02 -4.07
CA LEU A 188 -8.45 6.99 -4.69
C LEU A 188 -9.19 8.15 -5.37
N THR A 189 -10.53 8.15 -5.30
CA THR A 189 -11.37 9.14 -5.97
C THR A 189 -12.44 9.60 -5.00
N GLY A 190 -12.43 10.89 -4.70
CA GLY A 190 -13.40 11.55 -3.83
C GLY A 190 -14.54 12.20 -4.62
N ASN A 191 -15.23 13.13 -3.97
CA ASN A 191 -16.32 13.89 -4.56
C ASN A 191 -15.82 14.69 -5.78
N ASN A 192 -16.71 14.89 -6.75
CA ASN A 192 -16.40 15.57 -8.02
C ASN A 192 -15.20 14.94 -8.76
N SER A 193 -15.03 13.62 -8.62
CA SER A 193 -13.93 12.86 -9.22
C SER A 193 -12.52 13.30 -8.78
N ARG A 194 -12.40 13.95 -7.61
CA ARG A 194 -11.10 14.40 -7.07
C ARG A 194 -10.17 13.22 -6.86
N PHE A 195 -9.00 13.22 -7.49
CA PHE A 195 -7.98 12.19 -7.25
C PHE A 195 -7.29 12.42 -5.90
N MET A 196 -7.27 11.40 -5.04
CA MET A 196 -6.82 11.47 -3.65
C MET A 196 -5.66 10.50 -3.32
N PRO A 197 -4.48 10.64 -3.96
CA PRO A 197 -3.33 9.82 -3.63
C PRO A 197 -2.72 10.25 -2.30
N MET A 198 -2.93 9.48 -1.24
CA MET A 198 -2.47 9.81 0.12
C MET A 198 -0.98 10.15 0.21
N GLY A 199 -0.12 9.52 -0.58
CA GLY A 199 1.31 9.83 -0.64
C GLY A 199 1.59 11.32 -0.93
N VAL A 200 0.80 11.97 -1.78
CA VAL A 200 0.95 13.40 -2.10
C VAL A 200 0.63 14.28 -0.88
N LEU A 201 -0.52 14.04 -0.24
CA LEU A 201 -0.93 14.78 0.95
C LEU A 201 0.09 14.60 2.09
N LEU A 202 0.58 13.37 2.29
CA LEU A 202 1.58 13.06 3.32
C LEU A 202 2.93 13.71 3.02
N ASN A 203 3.35 13.75 1.76
CA ASN A 203 4.57 14.44 1.35
C ASN A 203 4.55 15.93 1.76
N HIS A 204 3.38 16.59 1.71
CA HIS A 204 3.23 17.97 2.18
C HIS A 204 3.22 18.11 3.71
N MET A 205 2.94 17.04 4.46
CA MET A 205 3.06 17.05 5.93
C MET A 205 4.50 17.10 6.41
N ALA A 206 5.48 16.93 5.52
CA ALA A 206 6.90 17.06 5.82
C ALA A 206 7.26 18.43 6.42
N GLY A 207 6.56 19.50 6.04
CA GLY A 207 6.77 20.85 6.58
C GLY A 207 5.91 21.18 7.82
N SER A 208 5.09 20.23 8.29
CA SER A 208 4.16 20.47 9.40
C SER A 208 4.87 20.55 10.75
N GLN A 209 4.36 21.40 11.65
CA GLN A 209 4.76 21.40 13.07
C GLN A 209 4.51 20.03 13.74
N ASN A 210 3.59 19.22 13.19
CA ASN A 210 3.28 17.89 13.68
C ASN A 210 4.14 16.78 13.04
N TYR A 211 5.22 17.13 12.33
CA TYR A 211 6.05 16.18 11.59
C TYR A 211 6.51 14.97 12.43
N GLU A 212 7.04 15.19 13.64
CA GLU A 212 7.54 14.08 14.47
C GLU A 212 6.41 13.12 14.88
N TYR A 213 5.20 13.64 15.14
CA TYR A 213 4.04 12.80 15.37
C TYR A 213 3.69 11.97 14.13
N PHE A 214 3.65 12.59 12.94
CA PHE A 214 3.35 11.89 11.70
C PHE A 214 4.40 10.83 11.36
N LYS A 215 5.68 11.13 11.55
CA LYS A 215 6.79 10.18 11.35
C LYS A 215 6.63 8.93 12.21
N ILE A 216 6.32 9.09 13.50
CA ILE A 216 6.09 7.94 14.40
C ILE A 216 4.85 7.16 13.97
N LYS A 217 3.72 7.85 13.76
CA LYS A 217 2.44 7.18 13.44
C LYS A 217 2.43 6.51 12.08
N LEU A 218 2.99 7.13 11.05
CA LEU A 218 3.08 6.51 9.73
C LEU A 218 3.94 5.25 9.75
N LEU A 219 5.01 5.20 10.55
CA LEU A 219 5.80 3.97 10.71
C LEU A 219 5.00 2.84 11.37
N GLU A 220 4.12 3.16 12.34
CA GLU A 220 3.18 2.18 12.88
C GLU A 220 2.25 1.64 11.77
N TYR A 221 1.77 2.52 10.88
CA TYR A 221 0.93 2.11 9.77
C TYR A 221 1.66 1.32 8.69
N VAL A 222 2.95 1.59 8.45
CA VAL A 222 3.82 0.75 7.60
C VAL A 222 3.92 -0.66 8.17
N ARG A 223 4.14 -0.79 9.49
CA ARG A 223 4.17 -2.10 10.17
C ARG A 223 2.84 -2.85 10.08
N SER A 224 1.72 -2.14 10.04
CA SER A 224 0.39 -2.73 9.89
C SER A 224 -0.02 -3.05 8.44
N GLY A 225 0.69 -2.50 7.45
CA GLY A 225 0.37 -2.62 6.03
C GLY A 225 -0.66 -1.61 5.50
N GLU A 226 -1.13 -0.67 6.33
CA GLU A 226 -2.08 0.37 5.92
C GLU A 226 -1.42 1.52 5.15
N CYS A 227 -0.19 1.87 5.50
CA CYS A 227 0.63 2.88 4.81
C CYS A 227 1.75 2.16 4.02
N THR A 228 2.01 2.58 2.79
CA THR A 228 3.11 1.97 2.03
C THR A 228 4.45 2.47 2.55
N PRO A 229 5.52 1.65 2.52
CA PRO A 229 6.85 2.14 2.86
C PRO A 229 7.27 3.34 2.02
N ARG A 230 6.80 3.41 0.75
CA ARG A 230 7.07 4.53 -0.17
C ARG A 230 6.49 5.85 0.34
N ASP A 231 5.20 5.87 0.69
CA ASP A 231 4.54 7.10 1.17
C ASP A 231 5.22 7.64 2.43
N TYR A 232 5.64 6.73 3.33
CA TYR A 232 6.37 7.08 4.54
C TYR A 232 7.73 7.73 4.25
N ILE A 233 8.57 7.08 3.42
CA ILE A 233 9.92 7.59 3.16
C ILE A 233 9.91 8.87 2.32
N GLU A 234 8.91 9.06 1.45
CA GLU A 234 8.77 10.30 0.67
C GLU A 234 8.53 11.49 1.62
N MET A 235 7.63 11.35 2.60
CA MET A 235 7.47 12.39 3.64
C MET A 235 8.75 12.62 4.44
N VAL A 236 9.42 11.56 4.90
CA VAL A 236 10.62 11.71 5.73
C VAL A 236 11.76 12.37 4.97
N ASP A 237 12.07 11.92 3.76
CA ASP A 237 13.14 12.53 2.98
C ASP A 237 12.75 13.94 2.47
N LYS A 238 11.47 14.23 2.28
CA LYS A 238 11.01 15.60 1.97
C LYS A 238 11.26 16.54 3.14
N HIS A 239 11.10 16.07 4.38
CA HIS A 239 11.42 16.86 5.56
C HIS A 239 12.93 17.14 5.63
N GLN A 240 13.77 16.13 5.35
CA GLN A 240 15.22 16.35 5.25
C GLN A 240 15.57 17.40 4.19
N TYR A 241 14.95 17.30 3.01
CA TYR A 241 15.13 18.26 1.92
C TYR A 241 14.75 19.70 2.32
N ILE A 242 13.59 19.90 2.95
CA ILE A 242 13.13 21.23 3.38
C ILE A 242 14.11 21.85 4.40
N ASN A 243 14.75 21.02 5.21
CA ASN A 243 15.68 21.45 6.26
C ASN A 243 17.16 21.34 5.84
N ASN A 244 17.46 21.24 4.54
CA ASN A 244 18.83 21.12 4.00
C ASN A 244 19.67 20.04 4.70
N SER A 245 19.04 18.95 5.09
CA SER A 245 19.64 17.84 5.82
C SER A 245 19.89 16.64 4.92
N GLU A 246 20.79 15.76 5.35
CA GLU A 246 21.10 14.54 4.60
C GLU A 246 19.86 13.64 4.46
N SER A 247 19.67 13.06 3.26
CA SER A 247 18.58 12.14 2.98
C SER A 247 18.75 10.82 3.73
N ILE A 248 17.67 10.32 4.35
CA ILE A 248 17.67 9.11 5.16
C ILE A 248 17.47 7.86 4.29
N TYR A 249 16.56 7.94 3.32
CA TYR A 249 16.19 6.82 2.45
C TYR A 249 16.57 7.03 0.99
N GLY A 250 17.08 8.20 0.62
CA GLY A 250 17.56 8.50 -0.73
C GLY A 250 16.48 8.68 -1.79
N MET A 251 15.28 9.15 -1.41
CA MET A 251 14.22 9.50 -2.37
C MET A 251 14.51 10.79 -3.13
N PHE A 252 15.18 11.75 -2.48
CA PHE A 252 15.54 13.05 -3.05
C PHE A 252 17.07 13.23 -3.15
N SER A 253 17.84 12.12 -3.23
CA SER A 253 19.32 12.15 -3.30
C SER A 253 19.91 12.94 -4.46
N HIS A 254 19.12 13.27 -5.49
CA HIS A 254 19.55 14.15 -6.58
C HIS A 254 19.83 15.60 -6.13
N TYR A 255 19.44 15.98 -4.91
CA TYR A 255 19.58 17.34 -4.41
C TYR A 255 20.64 17.51 -3.32
N SER A 256 21.21 16.43 -2.76
CA SER A 256 21.96 16.54 -1.50
C SER A 256 23.48 16.37 -1.58
N THR A 257 24.09 15.82 -2.63
CA THR A 257 25.56 15.64 -2.62
C THR A 257 26.13 15.44 -4.03
N ALA A 258 27.10 16.26 -4.43
CA ALA A 258 27.97 16.00 -5.58
C ALA A 258 28.81 14.72 -5.41
N ASP A 259 28.96 14.24 -4.16
CA ASP A 259 29.86 13.15 -3.75
C ASP A 259 29.13 11.88 -3.28
N PHE A 260 27.98 11.52 -3.88
CA PHE A 260 27.25 10.30 -3.52
C PHE A 260 28.13 9.05 -3.71
N ASN A 261 28.44 8.35 -2.61
CA ASN A 261 29.40 7.24 -2.62
C ASN A 261 28.82 5.90 -2.14
N ALA A 262 29.69 4.88 -2.06
CA ALA A 262 29.31 3.53 -1.65
C ALA A 262 28.88 3.43 -0.17
N SER A 263 29.45 4.24 0.72
CA SER A 263 29.07 4.30 2.14
C SER A 263 27.65 4.83 2.30
N ASP A 264 27.31 5.92 1.58
CA ASP A 264 25.97 6.48 1.56
C ASP A 264 24.95 5.47 1.04
N SER A 265 25.32 4.74 -0.03
CA SER A 265 24.50 3.65 -0.57
C SER A 265 24.24 2.55 0.46
N ALA A 266 25.25 2.15 1.25
CA ALA A 266 25.11 1.10 2.26
C ALA A 266 24.22 1.56 3.43
N ARG A 267 24.42 2.78 3.94
CA ARG A 267 23.59 3.39 4.99
C ARG A 267 22.13 3.50 4.55
N ILE A 268 21.88 4.07 3.37
CA ILE A 268 20.54 4.23 2.80
C ILE A 268 19.87 2.87 2.61
N ASN A 269 20.57 1.87 2.06
CA ASN A 269 19.99 0.54 1.89
C ASN A 269 19.66 -0.13 3.23
N ARG A 270 20.45 0.08 4.28
CA ARG A 270 20.15 -0.38 5.64
C ARG A 270 18.87 0.26 6.17
N ASN A 271 18.72 1.58 6.02
CA ASN A 271 17.54 2.32 6.44
C ASN A 271 16.28 1.87 5.68
N ARG A 272 16.37 1.76 4.34
CA ARG A 272 15.28 1.26 3.49
C ARG A 272 14.86 -0.14 3.89
N LYS A 273 15.84 -1.01 4.19
CA LYS A 273 15.56 -2.36 4.69
C LYS A 273 14.79 -2.30 6.01
N ALA A 274 15.17 -1.45 6.97
CA ALA A 274 14.50 -1.38 8.28
C ALA A 274 13.00 -1.05 8.21
N ILE A 275 12.52 -0.47 7.11
CA ILE A 275 11.10 -0.10 6.91
C ILE A 275 10.42 -0.89 5.80
N GLY A 276 11.05 -1.95 5.29
CA GLY A 276 10.44 -2.83 4.29
C GLY A 276 10.49 -2.29 2.87
N PHE A 277 11.39 -1.36 2.54
CA PHE A 277 11.54 -0.83 1.18
C PHE A 277 12.75 -1.46 0.46
N PRO A 278 12.74 -1.59 -0.89
CA PRO A 278 13.83 -2.22 -1.61
C PRO A 278 15.10 -1.37 -1.56
N SER A 279 16.25 -1.99 -1.82
CA SER A 279 17.50 -1.26 -2.04
C SER A 279 17.40 -0.29 -3.23
N LEU A 280 18.27 0.72 -3.29
CA LEU A 280 18.31 1.70 -4.38
C LEU A 280 18.34 1.03 -5.77
N LYS A 281 19.23 0.04 -5.96
CA LYS A 281 19.33 -0.75 -7.20
C LYS A 281 18.01 -1.46 -7.53
N LYS A 282 17.39 -2.11 -6.54
CA LYS A 282 16.13 -2.84 -6.76
C LYS A 282 14.98 -1.89 -7.07
N SER A 283 14.88 -0.75 -6.38
CA SER A 283 13.88 0.28 -6.65
C SER A 283 14.05 0.92 -8.03
N SER A 284 15.28 1.11 -8.51
CA SER A 284 15.55 1.56 -9.88
C SER A 284 14.99 0.57 -10.90
N ASN A 285 15.23 -0.73 -10.72
CA ASN A 285 14.69 -1.76 -11.60
C ASN A 285 13.14 -1.77 -11.60
N ILE A 286 12.51 -1.71 -10.43
CA ILE A 286 11.04 -1.62 -10.31
C ILE A 286 10.51 -0.39 -11.06
N THR A 287 11.20 0.76 -10.94
CA THR A 287 10.80 1.99 -11.62
C THR A 287 10.92 1.86 -13.15
N LYS A 288 11.99 1.26 -13.65
CA LYS A 288 12.17 0.99 -15.08
C LYS A 288 11.08 0.07 -15.64
N ASP A 289 10.70 -0.97 -14.90
CA ASP A 289 9.63 -1.87 -15.33
C ASP A 289 8.27 -1.18 -15.36
N PHE A 290 8.00 -0.35 -14.34
CA PHE A 290 6.78 0.46 -14.31
C PHE A 290 6.73 1.41 -15.51
N GLN A 291 7.81 2.14 -15.80
CA GLN A 291 7.87 3.05 -16.96
C GLN A 291 7.62 2.31 -18.27
N LYS A 292 8.25 1.15 -18.48
CA LYS A 292 8.05 0.33 -19.69
C LYS A 292 6.60 -0.12 -19.89
N LYS A 293 5.83 -0.27 -18.82
CA LYS A 293 4.41 -0.64 -18.89
C LYS A 293 3.52 0.51 -19.33
N ILE A 294 3.84 1.74 -18.92
CA ILE A 294 3.02 2.93 -19.21
C ILE A 294 3.29 3.47 -20.62
N THR A 295 4.49 3.21 -21.17
CA THR A 295 4.87 3.64 -22.53
C THR A 295 4.47 2.64 -23.62
N ARG A 296 3.76 1.56 -23.27
CA ARG A 296 3.25 0.55 -24.20
C ARG A 296 1.75 0.73 -24.35
#